data_AF-A0A926B952-F1
#
_entry.id   AF-A0A926B952-F1
#
_cell.length_a   1.000
_cell.length_b   1.000
_cell.length_c   1.000
_cell.angle_alpha   90.00
_cell.angle_beta   90.00
_cell.angle_gamma   90.00
#
_symmetry.space_group_name_H-M   'P 1'
#
loop_
_entity.id
_entity.type
_entity.pdbx_description
1 polymer ?
#
loop_
_entity_poly.entity_id
_entity_poly.type
_entity_poly.pdbx_seq_one_letter_code
_entity_poly.pdbx_strand_id
1 'polypeptide(L)'
;MSKRIPLVIGLMLGIAAGPFGTRAALADEPAPDPALQAAKLEFEAAQTLFIKEQFEESAGHFLGAYARKPFPAFLFNAAVSYEKAHKLDKAGEFFQKYLDQSPTASDAATVKVRIEAIKTILAPPSPAQAVPAPGTPGGEAPAAGAPPVLAPVVPLPVLPAIETKGLVVIDSKPAGATIYLNNKTSGVFGKTSWQGSLESKPVKLILEAKGFKPEERSMGPRSDKLVDVYIALSEEHFLGWVEIVSNVPGADVFIDRKDNGAIGRTPFTGHLKPGKHAIFIEKMGIKPVRQDIDILPGTAAQHMIKLERGD
;
A
#
# COMPACT_ATOMS: atom_id res chain seq x y z
N MET A 1 21.40 -31.10 -50.98
CA MET A 1 20.57 -30.32 -51.94
C MET A 1 20.56 -28.87 -51.49
N SER A 2 21.34 -28.03 -52.17
CA SER A 2 21.39 -26.58 -51.99
C SER A 2 20.39 -25.94 -52.94
N LYS A 3 19.52 -25.04 -52.45
CA LYS A 3 18.82 -24.10 -53.32
C LYS A 3 18.94 -22.68 -52.77
N ARG A 4 19.40 -21.82 -53.68
CA ARG A 4 19.85 -20.45 -53.51
C ARG A 4 18.66 -19.48 -53.46
N ILE A 5 18.90 -18.38 -52.75
CA ILE A 5 18.11 -17.16 -52.59
C ILE A 5 18.05 -16.37 -53.92
N PRO A 6 16.98 -15.60 -54.17
CA PRO A 6 17.12 -14.33 -54.87
C PRO A 6 16.83 -13.16 -53.93
N LEU A 7 17.80 -12.25 -53.95
CA LEU A 7 17.81 -10.90 -53.40
C LEU A 7 16.81 -10.03 -54.17
N VAL A 8 15.88 -9.37 -53.48
CA VAL A 8 15.09 -8.27 -54.06
C VAL A 8 15.40 -7.01 -53.27
N ILE A 9 16.19 -6.15 -53.91
CA ILE A 9 16.45 -4.77 -53.48
C ILE A 9 15.23 -3.95 -53.86
N GLY A 10 14.43 -3.56 -52.87
CA GLY A 10 13.35 -2.60 -53.00
C GLY A 10 13.77 -1.25 -52.42
N LEU A 11 14.27 -0.37 -53.28
CA LEU A 11 14.40 1.06 -53.00
C LEU A 11 12.99 1.66 -52.94
N MET A 12 12.56 2.17 -51.79
CA MET A 12 11.43 3.10 -51.76
C MET A 12 11.73 4.36 -50.95
N LEU A 13 11.37 5.46 -51.61
CA LEU A 13 11.55 6.86 -51.28
C LEU A 13 11.07 7.24 -49.88
N GLY A 14 11.75 8.26 -49.34
CA GLY A 14 11.41 8.90 -48.08
C GLY A 14 9.98 9.44 -48.02
N ILE A 15 9.39 9.30 -46.84
CA ILE A 15 8.25 10.09 -46.41
C ILE A 15 8.76 10.98 -45.27
N ALA A 16 8.51 12.27 -45.45
CA ALA A 16 8.93 13.38 -44.61
C ALA A 16 8.57 13.16 -43.12
N ALA A 17 9.50 13.55 -42.26
CA ALA A 17 9.25 13.80 -40.85
C ALA A 17 8.24 14.95 -40.72
N GLY A 18 6.99 14.63 -40.38
CA GLY A 18 6.04 15.60 -39.86
C GLY A 18 6.26 15.79 -38.36
N PRO A 19 6.41 17.02 -37.85
CA PRO A 19 6.48 17.25 -36.42
C PRO A 19 5.05 17.26 -35.83
N PHE A 20 4.92 16.85 -34.57
CA PHE A 20 3.71 16.92 -33.73
C PHE A 20 2.61 15.87 -33.98
N GLY A 21 2.99 14.60 -33.83
CA GLY A 21 2.10 13.66 -33.14
C GLY A 21 2.25 13.88 -31.64
N THR A 22 1.29 14.56 -30.99
CA THR A 22 1.14 14.46 -29.53
C THR A 22 0.88 13.01 -29.20
N ARG A 23 1.95 12.30 -28.81
CA ARG A 23 1.88 11.01 -28.16
C ARG A 23 1.00 11.23 -26.94
N ALA A 24 -0.25 10.78 -26.99
CA ALA A 24 -1.07 10.67 -25.79
C ALA A 24 -0.19 9.96 -24.77
N ALA A 25 0.12 10.65 -23.67
CA ALA A 25 0.82 10.04 -22.56
C ALA A 25 -0.08 8.89 -22.13
N LEU A 26 0.28 7.66 -22.54
CA LEU A 26 -0.13 6.47 -21.81
C LEU A 26 0.22 6.80 -20.37
N ALA A 27 -0.80 6.96 -19.54
CA ALA A 27 -0.61 7.21 -18.12
C ALA A 27 0.40 6.16 -17.66
N ASP A 28 1.58 6.60 -17.21
CA ASP A 28 2.64 5.70 -16.75
C ASP A 28 1.98 4.73 -15.78
N GLU A 29 1.89 3.46 -16.20
CA GLU A 29 1.53 2.41 -15.28
C GLU A 29 2.59 2.49 -14.19
N PRO A 30 2.18 2.72 -12.94
CA PRO A 30 3.12 2.88 -11.85
C PRO A 30 3.92 1.58 -11.75
N ALA A 31 5.20 1.68 -12.11
CA ALA A 31 6.10 0.55 -12.07
C ALA A 31 6.18 0.04 -10.61
N PRO A 32 6.14 -1.28 -10.40
CA PRO A 32 6.23 -1.85 -9.07
C PRO A 32 7.52 -1.38 -8.38
N ASP A 33 7.41 -1.00 -7.11
CA ASP A 33 8.52 -0.46 -6.33
C ASP A 33 9.69 -1.47 -6.28
N PRO A 34 10.85 -1.17 -6.91
CA PRO A 34 11.96 -2.12 -7.00
C PRO A 34 12.51 -2.55 -5.64
N ALA A 35 12.47 -1.65 -4.65
CA ALA A 35 12.92 -1.98 -3.29
C ALA A 35 11.91 -2.89 -2.58
N LEU A 36 10.61 -2.73 -2.84
CA LEU A 36 9.58 -3.65 -2.33
C LEU A 36 9.71 -5.04 -2.96
N GLN A 37 9.98 -5.12 -4.27
CA GLN A 37 10.22 -6.40 -4.94
C GLN A 37 11.48 -7.08 -4.40
N ALA A 38 12.57 -6.34 -4.17
CA ALA A 38 13.77 -6.87 -3.53
C ALA A 38 13.48 -7.37 -2.11
N ALA A 39 12.72 -6.61 -1.31
CA ALA A 39 12.32 -7.03 0.04
C ALA A 39 11.46 -8.31 0.02
N LYS A 40 10.58 -8.45 -0.99
CA LYS A 40 9.76 -9.64 -1.18
C LYS A 40 10.59 -10.88 -1.49
N LEU A 41 11.62 -10.77 -2.33
CA LEU A 41 12.54 -11.88 -2.62
C LEU A 41 13.29 -12.33 -1.36
N GLU A 42 13.79 -11.38 -0.57
CA GLU A 42 14.44 -11.67 0.72
C GLU A 42 13.46 -12.34 1.70
N PHE A 43 12.22 -11.86 1.78
CA PHE A 43 11.18 -12.47 2.61
C PHE A 43 10.88 -13.92 2.20
N GLU A 44 10.77 -14.21 0.90
CA GLU A 44 10.51 -15.57 0.41
C GLU A 44 11.70 -16.52 0.67
N ALA A 45 12.93 -16.02 0.53
CA ALA A 45 14.13 -16.77 0.91
C ALA A 45 14.14 -17.08 2.42
N ALA A 46 13.83 -16.08 3.26
CA ALA A 46 13.72 -16.26 4.71
C ALA A 46 12.69 -17.35 5.06
N GLN A 47 11.47 -17.28 4.52
CA GLN A 47 10.43 -18.28 4.80
C GLN A 47 10.82 -19.69 4.34
N THR A 48 11.54 -19.80 3.21
CA THR A 48 12.05 -21.09 2.74
C THR A 48 13.06 -21.69 3.72
N LEU A 49 13.97 -20.88 4.25
CA LEU A 49 14.96 -21.31 5.25
C LEU A 49 14.31 -21.62 6.59
N PHE A 50 13.31 -20.83 6.99
CA PHE A 50 12.55 -21.03 8.21
C PHE A 50 11.84 -22.39 8.22
N ILE A 51 11.20 -22.77 7.11
CA ILE A 51 10.56 -24.09 6.94
C ILE A 51 11.60 -25.23 6.99
N LYS A 52 12.84 -24.97 6.55
CA LYS A 52 13.96 -25.92 6.62
C LYS A 52 14.65 -25.94 7.99
N GLU A 53 14.11 -25.23 8.98
CA GLU A 53 14.69 -25.06 10.33
C GLU A 53 16.08 -24.39 10.34
N GLN A 54 16.46 -23.73 9.24
CA GLN A 54 17.68 -22.93 9.10
C GLN A 54 17.42 -21.52 9.62
N PHE A 55 17.20 -21.41 10.92
CA PHE A 55 16.63 -20.22 11.54
C PHE A 55 17.58 -19.01 11.59
N GLU A 56 18.89 -19.21 11.77
CA GLU A 56 19.84 -18.08 11.81
C GLU A 56 20.01 -17.46 10.42
N GLU A 57 20.08 -18.27 9.37
CA GLU A 57 20.09 -17.81 7.97
C GLU A 57 18.76 -17.13 7.59
N SER A 58 17.62 -17.71 8.01
CA SER A 58 16.31 -17.09 7.86
C SER A 58 16.26 -15.68 8.47
N ALA A 59 16.78 -15.52 9.69
CA ALA A 59 16.85 -14.21 10.34
C ALA A 59 17.65 -13.21 9.48
N GLY A 60 18.78 -13.65 8.91
CA GLY A 60 19.60 -12.84 8.00
C GLY A 60 18.81 -12.31 6.79
N HIS A 61 18.00 -13.17 6.16
CA HIS A 61 17.16 -12.75 5.04
C HIS A 61 16.02 -11.80 5.46
N PHE A 62 15.39 -11.99 6.63
CA PHE A 62 14.43 -11.00 7.13
C PHE A 62 15.08 -9.64 7.38
N LEU A 63 16.31 -9.60 7.88
CA LEU A 63 17.07 -8.35 8.02
C LEU A 63 17.48 -7.76 6.67
N GLY A 64 17.78 -8.60 5.68
CA GLY A 64 17.96 -8.20 4.29
C GLY A 64 16.71 -7.52 3.72
N ALA A 65 15.53 -8.10 3.95
CA ALA A 65 14.25 -7.50 3.59
C ALA A 65 14.05 -6.14 4.27
N TYR A 66 14.37 -6.04 5.56
CA TYR A 66 14.31 -4.79 6.33
C TYR A 66 15.22 -3.70 5.76
N ALA A 67 16.43 -4.06 5.33
CA ALA A 67 17.36 -3.12 4.71
C ALA A 67 16.86 -2.60 3.35
N ARG A 68 16.01 -3.35 2.64
CA ARG A 68 15.35 -2.91 1.40
C ARG A 68 14.12 -2.05 1.68
N LYS A 69 13.28 -2.50 2.62
CA LYS A 69 12.08 -1.79 3.08
C LYS A 69 11.97 -1.89 4.60
N PRO A 70 12.04 -0.78 5.34
CA PRO A 70 12.10 -0.79 6.81
C PRO A 70 10.71 -1.03 7.44
N PHE A 71 10.09 -2.17 7.12
CA PHE A 71 8.83 -2.59 7.70
C PHE A 71 9.08 -3.32 9.03
N PRO A 72 8.48 -2.88 10.15
CA PRO A 72 8.73 -3.47 11.47
C PRO A 72 8.43 -4.97 11.55
N ALA A 73 7.51 -5.48 10.71
CA ALA A 73 7.20 -6.90 10.64
C ALA A 73 8.42 -7.78 10.29
N PHE A 74 9.38 -7.26 9.54
CA PHE A 74 10.63 -7.98 9.26
C PHE A 74 11.51 -8.12 10.50
N LEU A 75 11.55 -7.12 11.38
CA LEU A 75 12.27 -7.21 12.67
C LEU A 75 11.63 -8.24 13.59
N PHE A 76 10.29 -8.28 13.64
CA PHE A 76 9.56 -9.32 14.37
C PHE A 76 9.89 -10.72 13.85
N ASN A 77 9.86 -10.93 12.53
CA ASN A 77 10.16 -12.24 11.94
C ASN A 77 11.63 -12.66 12.15
N ALA A 78 12.57 -11.71 12.10
CA ALA A 78 13.96 -11.95 12.45
C ALA A 78 14.10 -12.37 13.92
N ALA A 79 13.40 -11.69 14.85
CA ALA A 79 13.40 -12.03 16.27
C ALA A 79 12.86 -13.45 16.53
N VAL A 80 11.74 -13.81 15.89
CA VAL A 80 11.17 -15.18 15.96
C VAL A 80 12.16 -16.22 15.44
N SER A 81 12.85 -15.92 14.34
CA SER A 81 13.88 -16.80 13.78
C SER A 81 15.04 -16.97 14.76
N TYR A 82 15.55 -15.90 15.37
CA TYR A 82 16.59 -16.01 16.40
C TYR A 82 16.15 -16.78 17.64
N GLU A 83 14.90 -16.63 18.07
CA GLU A 83 14.34 -17.39 19.20
C GLU A 83 14.35 -18.90 18.90
N LYS A 84 13.88 -19.30 17.71
CA LYS A 84 13.93 -20.70 17.25
C LYS A 84 15.37 -21.22 17.04
N ALA A 85 16.33 -20.33 16.75
CA ALA A 85 17.75 -20.65 16.69
C ALA A 85 18.44 -20.73 18.08
N HIS A 86 17.69 -20.58 19.18
CA HIS A 86 18.20 -20.46 20.55
C HIS A 86 19.17 -19.28 20.79
N LYS A 87 19.16 -18.28 19.91
CA LYS A 87 19.92 -17.01 20.04
C LYS A 87 19.07 -15.98 20.78
N LEU A 88 18.79 -16.26 22.05
CA LEU A 88 17.84 -15.48 22.86
C LEU A 88 18.28 -14.03 23.07
N ASP A 89 19.60 -13.77 23.08
CA ASP A 89 20.20 -12.44 23.11
C ASP A 89 19.75 -11.60 21.90
N LYS A 90 19.93 -12.13 20.69
CA LYS A 90 19.50 -11.48 19.45
C LYS A 90 17.97 -11.39 19.36
N ALA A 91 17.25 -12.44 19.77
CA ALA A 91 15.79 -12.44 19.76
C ALA A 91 15.21 -11.29 20.59
N GLY A 92 15.69 -11.12 21.83
CA GLY A 92 15.29 -10.01 22.70
C GLY A 92 15.59 -8.63 22.10
N GLU A 93 16.78 -8.47 21.49
CA GLU A 93 17.16 -7.23 20.81
C GLU A 93 16.20 -6.87 19.67
N PHE A 94 15.91 -7.82 18.77
CA PHE A 94 15.07 -7.55 17.62
C PHE A 94 13.58 -7.41 17.97
N PHE A 95 13.09 -8.11 19.00
CA PHE A 95 11.75 -7.83 19.54
C PHE A 95 11.64 -6.42 20.12
N GLN A 96 12.69 -5.93 20.80
CA GLN A 96 12.71 -4.56 21.29
C GLN A 96 12.67 -3.56 20.14
N LYS A 97 13.53 -3.74 19.11
CA LYS A 97 13.52 -2.87 17.91
C LYS A 97 12.16 -2.86 17.20
N TYR A 98 11.47 -4.00 17.15
CA TYR A 98 10.11 -4.08 16.62
C TYR A 98 9.14 -3.19 17.42
N LEU A 99 9.15 -3.28 18.75
CA LEU A 99 8.30 -2.47 19.62
C LEU A 99 8.64 -0.98 19.58
N ASP A 100 9.90 -0.63 19.41
CA ASP A 100 10.34 0.76 19.29
C ASP A 100 9.73 1.43 18.04
N GLN A 101 9.56 0.66 16.95
CA GLN A 101 8.96 1.15 15.70
C GLN A 101 7.45 0.93 15.62
N SER A 102 6.89 0.06 16.45
CA SER A 102 5.46 -0.27 16.45
C SER A 102 4.93 -0.45 17.88
N PRO A 103 4.95 0.61 18.71
CA PRO A 103 4.57 0.51 20.12
C PRO A 103 3.09 0.19 20.34
N THR A 104 2.27 0.44 19.32
CA THR A 104 0.82 0.21 19.28
C THR A 104 0.42 -1.00 18.43
N ALA A 105 1.38 -1.86 18.06
CA ALA A 105 1.05 -3.11 17.37
C ALA A 105 0.08 -3.97 18.19
N SER A 106 -0.80 -4.70 17.52
CA SER A 106 -1.80 -5.55 18.18
C SER A 106 -1.19 -6.64 19.06
N ASP A 107 0.03 -7.08 18.74
CA ASP A 107 0.80 -8.08 19.47
C ASP A 107 1.80 -7.47 20.49
N ALA A 108 1.81 -6.15 20.67
CA ALA A 108 2.83 -5.46 21.46
C ALA A 108 2.88 -5.95 22.92
N ALA A 109 1.72 -6.22 23.54
CA ALA A 109 1.67 -6.74 24.90
C ALA A 109 2.32 -8.14 25.02
N THR A 110 2.02 -9.03 24.08
CA THR A 110 2.60 -10.38 24.04
C THR A 110 4.11 -10.34 23.80
N VAL A 111 4.58 -9.45 22.93
CA VAL A 111 6.02 -9.27 22.67
C VAL A 111 6.73 -8.70 23.90
N LYS A 112 6.15 -7.75 24.63
CA LYS A 112 6.72 -7.25 25.91
C LYS A 112 6.92 -8.38 26.92
N VAL A 113 5.91 -9.22 27.09
CA VAL A 113 6.00 -10.40 27.97
C VAL A 113 7.09 -11.37 27.49
N ARG A 114 7.23 -11.59 26.18
CA ARG A 114 8.31 -12.40 25.60
C ARG A 114 9.68 -11.84 25.96
N ILE A 115 9.89 -10.53 25.78
CA ILE A 115 11.16 -9.86 26.09
C ILE A 115 11.53 -10.05 27.57
N GLU A 116 10.58 -9.87 28.50
CA GLU A 116 10.85 -10.07 29.93
C GLU A 116 11.18 -11.52 30.28
N ALA A 117 10.50 -12.49 29.65
CA ALA A 117 10.84 -13.89 29.81
C ALA A 117 12.24 -14.23 29.26
N ILE A 118 12.60 -13.70 28.09
CA ILE A 118 13.95 -13.81 27.52
C ILE A 118 15.00 -13.21 28.47
N LYS A 119 14.75 -12.00 29.00
CA LYS A 119 15.64 -11.37 29.99
C LYS A 119 15.83 -12.22 31.24
N THR A 120 14.75 -12.84 31.73
CA THR A 120 14.80 -13.74 32.89
C THR A 120 15.65 -14.98 32.61
N ILE A 121 15.53 -15.56 31.41
CA ILE A 121 16.32 -16.74 31.00
C ILE A 121 17.80 -16.40 30.83
N LEU A 122 18.11 -15.20 30.32
CA LEU A 122 19.48 -14.72 30.11
C LEU A 122 20.14 -14.18 31.39
N ALA A 123 19.37 -13.92 32.45
CA ALA A 123 19.91 -13.45 33.70
C ALA A 123 20.84 -14.52 34.31
N PRO A 124 22.04 -14.16 34.77
CA PRO A 124 22.87 -15.09 35.51
C PRO A 124 22.10 -15.62 36.72
N PRO A 125 22.33 -16.88 37.15
CA PRO A 125 21.67 -17.40 38.34
C PRO A 125 21.92 -16.44 39.49
N SER A 126 20.84 -15.92 40.06
CA SER A 126 20.92 -15.01 41.20
C SER A 126 21.73 -15.73 42.27
N PRO A 127 22.84 -15.14 42.79
CA PRO A 127 23.52 -15.71 43.94
C PRO A 127 22.44 -15.90 44.99
N ALA A 128 22.17 -17.16 45.37
CA ALA A 128 21.25 -17.47 46.45
C ALA A 128 21.54 -16.46 47.55
N GLN A 129 20.53 -15.67 47.93
CA GLN A 129 20.67 -14.65 48.96
C GLN A 129 21.45 -15.29 50.11
N ALA A 130 22.70 -14.88 50.26
CA ALA A 130 23.53 -15.31 51.36
C ALA A 130 22.80 -14.79 52.58
N VAL A 131 22.04 -15.66 53.22
CA VAL A 131 21.40 -15.37 54.49
C VAL A 131 22.54 -14.85 55.36
N PRO A 132 22.46 -13.62 55.90
CA PRO A 132 23.54 -13.10 56.73
C PRO A 132 23.74 -14.11 57.86
N ALA A 133 24.94 -14.67 57.96
CA ALA A 133 25.28 -15.52 59.09
C ALA A 133 24.94 -14.74 60.37
N PRO A 134 24.09 -15.28 61.27
CA PRO A 134 23.84 -14.63 62.55
C PRO A 134 25.17 -14.52 63.28
N GLY A 135 25.65 -13.29 63.47
CA GLY A 135 26.86 -13.03 64.24
C GLY A 135 26.68 -13.61 65.64
N THR A 136 27.50 -14.60 65.99
CA THR A 136 27.54 -15.14 67.35
C THR A 136 28.72 -14.52 68.09
N PRO A 137 28.49 -13.99 69.30
CA PRO A 137 29.44 -14.16 70.37
C PRO A 137 28.77 -14.89 71.54
N GLY A 138 29.29 -16.07 71.86
CA GLY A 138 28.98 -16.74 73.13
C GLY A 138 28.43 -18.15 72.92
N GLY A 139 29.11 -19.12 73.53
CA GLY A 139 28.96 -20.54 73.26
C GLY A 139 27.63 -21.14 73.70
N GLU A 140 27.13 -22.05 72.85
CA GLU A 140 26.76 -23.40 73.22
C GLU A 140 26.75 -24.25 71.94
N ALA A 141 27.12 -25.52 72.04
CA ALA A 141 27.34 -26.39 70.90
C ALA A 141 26.07 -26.59 70.06
N PRO A 142 26.08 -26.42 68.71
CA PRO A 142 24.90 -26.72 67.92
C PRO A 142 24.92 -28.17 67.43
N ALA A 143 23.73 -28.76 67.49
CA ALA A 143 23.40 -30.10 67.03
C ALA A 143 23.77 -30.35 65.55
N ALA A 144 24.05 -31.62 65.27
CA ALA A 144 24.39 -32.14 63.95
C ALA A 144 23.38 -31.75 62.85
N GLY A 145 23.91 -31.10 61.81
CA GLY A 145 23.59 -31.32 60.40
C GLY A 145 22.11 -31.35 59.99
N ALA A 146 21.45 -30.19 59.96
CA ALA A 146 20.33 -30.01 59.06
C ALA A 146 20.86 -29.95 57.60
N PRO A 147 20.33 -30.73 56.64
CA PRO A 147 20.71 -30.60 55.24
C PRO A 147 20.41 -29.18 54.75
N PRO A 148 21.22 -28.62 53.82
CA PRO A 148 20.96 -27.29 53.28
C PRO A 148 19.57 -27.29 52.65
N VAL A 149 18.72 -26.35 53.07
CA VAL A 149 17.42 -26.11 52.46
C VAL A 149 17.70 -25.64 51.04
N LEU A 150 17.55 -26.55 50.06
CA LEU A 150 17.63 -26.19 48.65
C LEU A 150 16.58 -25.09 48.41
N ALA A 151 17.04 -23.91 48.01
CA ALA A 151 16.12 -22.84 47.61
C ALA A 151 15.15 -23.41 46.56
N PRO A 152 13.86 -23.04 46.61
CA PRO A 152 12.89 -23.54 45.64
C PRO A 152 13.38 -23.17 44.23
N VAL A 153 13.59 -24.20 43.40
CA VAL A 153 13.91 -24.03 41.98
C VAL A 153 12.69 -23.39 41.35
N VAL A 154 12.74 -22.09 41.09
CA VAL A 154 11.70 -21.40 40.32
C VAL A 154 11.73 -21.98 38.91
N PRO A 155 10.64 -22.60 38.42
CA PRO A 155 10.61 -23.13 37.06
C PRO A 155 10.90 -22.01 36.08
N LEU A 156 11.81 -22.25 35.12
CA LEU A 156 12.08 -21.27 34.07
C LEU A 156 10.79 -20.94 33.31
N PRO A 157 10.58 -19.67 32.91
CA PRO A 157 9.40 -19.30 32.15
C PRO A 157 9.39 -20.01 30.80
N VAL A 158 8.32 -20.74 30.51
CA VAL A 158 8.13 -21.40 29.20
C VAL A 158 7.57 -20.36 28.23
N LEU A 159 8.27 -20.12 27.13
CA LEU A 159 7.80 -19.25 26.05
C LEU A 159 6.74 -20.01 25.22
N PRO A 160 5.48 -19.52 25.11
CA PRO A 160 4.51 -20.15 24.23
C PRO A 160 4.93 -20.01 22.77
N ALA A 161 4.53 -20.98 21.95
CA ALA A 161 4.90 -21.06 20.54
C ALA A 161 4.65 -19.74 19.79
N ILE A 162 5.61 -19.38 18.94
CA ILE A 162 5.58 -18.18 18.12
C ILE A 162 6.08 -18.53 16.71
N GLU A 163 5.42 -17.96 15.71
CA GLU A 163 5.71 -18.19 14.30
C GLU A 163 5.93 -16.86 13.57
N THR A 164 6.58 -16.90 12.41
CA THR A 164 6.70 -15.72 11.55
C THR A 164 5.31 -15.33 11.03
N LYS A 165 5.14 -14.03 10.76
CA LYS A 165 3.90 -13.48 10.22
C LYS A 165 4.06 -13.02 8.79
N GLY A 166 2.94 -13.03 8.08
CA GLY A 166 2.82 -12.51 6.73
C GLY A 166 2.87 -11.00 6.73
N LEU A 167 3.04 -10.43 5.55
CA LEU A 167 3.02 -8.99 5.37
C LEU A 167 2.12 -8.63 4.20
N VAL A 168 1.25 -7.65 4.42
CA VAL A 168 0.44 -7.04 3.38
C VAL A 168 0.88 -5.59 3.26
N VAL A 169 1.14 -5.16 2.03
CA VAL A 169 1.43 -3.77 1.68
C VAL A 169 0.32 -3.31 0.73
N ILE A 170 -0.29 -2.16 1.03
CA ILE A 170 -1.41 -1.60 0.28
C ILE A 170 -1.07 -0.17 -0.12
N ASP A 171 -0.92 0.02 -1.42
CA ASP A 171 -0.60 1.28 -2.06
C ASP A 171 -1.65 1.66 -3.12
N SER A 172 -1.79 2.95 -3.37
CA SER A 172 -2.74 3.43 -4.38
C SER A 172 -2.29 4.69 -5.10
N LYS A 173 -2.90 4.92 -6.27
CA LYS A 173 -2.84 6.19 -6.99
C LYS A 173 -4.26 6.72 -7.20
N PRO A 174 -4.62 7.89 -6.65
CA PRO A 174 -3.80 8.75 -5.78
C PRO A 174 -3.47 8.08 -4.44
N ALA A 175 -2.39 8.52 -3.80
CA ALA A 175 -2.04 8.11 -2.44
C ALA A 175 -3.02 8.70 -1.41
N GLY A 176 -3.12 8.10 -0.22
CA GLY A 176 -4.04 8.57 0.82
C GLY A 176 -5.48 8.11 0.63
N ALA A 177 -5.73 7.15 -0.27
CA ALA A 177 -7.04 6.54 -0.44
C ALA A 177 -7.47 5.85 0.87
N THR A 178 -8.75 5.95 1.20
CA THR A 178 -9.35 5.33 2.37
C THR A 178 -9.49 3.84 2.13
N ILE A 179 -9.05 3.04 3.09
CA ILE A 179 -9.07 1.58 3.06
C ILE A 179 -10.26 1.08 3.87
N TYR A 180 -11.05 0.20 3.28
CA TYR A 180 -12.05 -0.61 3.96
C TYR A 180 -11.78 -2.09 3.71
N LEU A 181 -12.07 -2.92 4.72
CA LEU A 181 -11.96 -4.37 4.64
C LEU A 181 -13.37 -4.98 4.71
N ASN A 182 -13.68 -5.89 3.79
CA ASN A 182 -14.95 -6.60 3.59
C ASN A 182 -16.12 -5.71 3.17
N ASN A 183 -16.45 -4.68 3.95
CA ASN A 183 -17.57 -3.78 3.70
C ASN A 183 -17.29 -2.38 4.28
N LYS A 184 -18.05 -1.38 3.84
CA LYS A 184 -17.92 0.01 4.34
C LYS A 184 -18.55 0.22 5.72
N THR A 185 -19.49 -0.64 6.13
CA THR A 185 -20.20 -0.54 7.41
C THR A 185 -19.34 -0.89 8.63
N SER A 186 -18.26 -1.64 8.44
CA SER A 186 -17.25 -1.93 9.48
C SER A 186 -16.40 -0.71 9.86
N GLY A 187 -16.58 0.42 9.16
CA GLY A 187 -15.81 1.63 9.37
C GLY A 187 -14.50 1.65 8.59
N VAL A 188 -13.78 2.77 8.72
CA VAL A 188 -12.50 2.98 8.05
C VAL A 188 -11.44 2.10 8.70
N PHE A 189 -10.79 1.25 7.91
CA PHE A 189 -9.66 0.44 8.36
C PHE A 189 -8.37 1.25 8.44
N GLY A 190 -8.13 2.11 7.44
CA GLY A 190 -6.92 2.93 7.37
C GLY A 190 -6.87 3.78 6.11
N LYS A 191 -5.67 4.24 5.74
CA LYS A 191 -5.39 4.96 4.49
C LYS A 191 -4.10 4.43 3.85
N THR A 192 -4.01 4.49 2.53
CA THR A 192 -2.76 4.17 1.81
C THR A 192 -1.70 5.28 2.01
N SER A 193 -0.40 5.00 2.04
CA SER A 193 0.27 3.69 2.08
C SER A 193 0.09 3.00 3.43
N TRP A 194 -0.37 1.75 3.40
CA TRP A 194 -0.54 0.93 4.61
C TRP A 194 0.29 -0.35 4.53
N GLN A 195 0.85 -0.78 5.67
CA GLN A 195 1.53 -2.07 5.79
C GLN A 195 1.20 -2.74 7.13
N GLY A 196 1.12 -4.06 7.14
CA GLY A 196 0.92 -4.84 8.36
C GLY A 196 0.55 -6.30 8.10
N SER A 197 0.41 -7.06 9.17
CA SER A 197 -0.11 -8.43 9.09
C SER A 197 -1.63 -8.41 9.10
N LEU A 198 -2.26 -9.23 8.26
CA LEU A 198 -3.70 -9.48 8.25
C LEU A 198 -3.98 -10.95 8.57
N GLU A 199 -5.19 -11.24 9.03
CA GLU A 199 -5.65 -12.62 9.19
C GLU A 199 -5.56 -13.37 7.85
N SER A 200 -5.16 -14.64 7.89
CA SER A 200 -5.04 -15.49 6.70
C SER A 200 -6.41 -15.98 6.19
N LYS A 201 -7.36 -15.05 6.04
CA LYS A 201 -8.70 -15.27 5.51
C LYS A 201 -8.89 -14.39 4.26
N PRO A 202 -9.60 -14.87 3.23
CA PRO A 202 -9.97 -14.04 2.10
C PRO A 202 -10.69 -12.77 2.58
N VAL A 203 -10.20 -11.62 2.12
CA VAL A 203 -10.73 -10.31 2.48
C VAL A 203 -10.98 -9.50 1.21
N LYS A 204 -12.10 -8.78 1.18
CA LYS A 204 -12.40 -7.83 0.10
C LYS A 204 -11.81 -6.48 0.48
N LEU A 205 -10.80 -6.04 -0.26
CA LEU A 205 -10.24 -4.69 -0.13
C LEU A 205 -11.11 -3.71 -0.92
N ILE A 206 -11.50 -2.60 -0.31
CA ILE A 206 -12.20 -1.51 -0.98
C ILE A 206 -11.39 -0.23 -0.77
N LEU A 207 -11.02 0.43 -1.85
CA LEU A 207 -10.32 1.71 -1.81
C LEU A 207 -11.19 2.83 -2.33
N GLU A 208 -11.18 3.97 -1.62
CA GLU A 208 -11.95 5.14 -1.99
C GLU A 208 -11.11 6.42 -1.88
N ALA A 209 -11.15 7.26 -2.90
CA ALA A 209 -10.56 8.58 -2.89
C ALA A 209 -11.53 9.60 -3.49
N LYS A 210 -11.47 10.85 -3.02
CA LYS A 210 -12.36 11.92 -3.50
C LYS A 210 -12.14 12.18 -4.99
N GLY A 211 -13.21 12.10 -5.79
CA GLY A 211 -13.16 12.30 -7.25
C GLY A 211 -12.75 11.06 -8.05
N PHE A 212 -12.62 9.91 -7.39
CA PHE A 212 -12.27 8.64 -8.01
C PHE A 212 -13.35 7.60 -7.73
N LYS A 213 -13.57 6.72 -8.70
CA LYS A 213 -14.45 5.57 -8.55
C LYS A 213 -13.87 4.64 -7.48
N PRO A 214 -14.67 4.17 -6.51
CA PRO A 214 -14.22 3.16 -5.57
C PRO A 214 -13.83 1.88 -6.32
N GLU A 215 -12.69 1.32 -5.95
CA GLU A 215 -12.20 0.07 -6.53
C GLU A 215 -12.25 -1.03 -5.48
N GLU A 216 -12.66 -2.23 -5.90
CA GLU A 216 -12.74 -3.40 -5.02
C GLU A 216 -11.82 -4.51 -5.53
N ARG A 217 -11.05 -5.12 -4.63
CA ARG A 217 -10.14 -6.22 -4.97
C ARG A 217 -10.18 -7.30 -3.90
N SER A 218 -10.42 -8.54 -4.32
CA SER A 218 -10.29 -9.68 -3.42
C SER A 218 -8.82 -10.03 -3.24
N MET A 219 -8.40 -10.23 -2.00
CA MET A 219 -7.05 -10.68 -1.68
C MET A 219 -7.10 -11.77 -0.61
N GLY A 220 -6.15 -12.70 -0.67
CA GLY A 220 -5.94 -13.72 0.35
C GLY A 220 -4.61 -13.47 1.05
N PRO A 221 -4.58 -12.69 2.16
CA PRO A 221 -3.41 -12.61 3.01
C PRO A 221 -3.00 -14.01 3.46
N ARG A 222 -1.70 -14.23 3.58
CA ARG A 222 -1.15 -15.48 4.10
C ARG A 222 -0.07 -15.17 5.10
N SER A 223 0.05 -15.99 6.14
CA SER A 223 1.11 -15.89 7.15
C SER A 223 2.52 -16.13 6.59
N ASP A 224 2.62 -16.77 5.42
CA ASP A 224 3.89 -17.17 4.81
C ASP A 224 4.31 -16.28 3.62
N LYS A 225 3.56 -15.22 3.29
CA LYS A 225 3.81 -14.40 2.10
C LYS A 225 3.83 -12.90 2.39
N LEU A 226 4.60 -12.18 1.57
CA LEU A 226 4.47 -10.75 1.38
C LEU A 226 3.55 -10.51 0.17
N VAL A 227 2.38 -9.93 0.42
CA VAL A 227 1.39 -9.57 -0.60
C VAL A 227 1.47 -8.06 -0.84
N ASP A 228 1.90 -7.71 -2.04
CA ASP A 228 1.95 -6.33 -2.54
C ASP A 228 0.65 -6.05 -3.32
N VAL A 229 -0.14 -5.09 -2.83
CA VAL A 229 -1.40 -4.66 -3.43
C VAL A 229 -1.28 -3.21 -3.84
N TYR A 230 -1.13 -3.02 -5.15
CA TYR A 230 -1.14 -1.71 -5.77
C TYR A 230 -2.43 -1.50 -6.57
N ILE A 231 -3.16 -0.41 -6.32
CA ILE A 231 -4.41 -0.09 -7.03
C ILE A 231 -4.37 1.36 -7.54
N ALA A 232 -4.42 1.53 -8.86
CA ALA A 232 -4.67 2.83 -9.48
C ALA A 232 -6.19 3.04 -9.58
N LEU A 233 -6.72 4.04 -8.87
CA LEU A 233 -8.13 4.39 -8.92
C LEU A 233 -8.43 5.15 -10.22
N SER A 234 -9.57 4.82 -10.83
CA SER A 234 -10.04 5.52 -12.02
C SER A 234 -10.79 6.79 -11.63
N GLU A 235 -10.53 7.90 -12.32
CA GLU A 235 -11.28 9.14 -12.09
C GLU A 235 -12.77 8.95 -12.39
N GLU A 236 -13.60 9.48 -11.49
CA GLU A 236 -15.03 9.50 -11.66
C GLU A 236 -15.42 10.68 -12.57
N HIS A 237 -15.42 10.43 -13.87
CA HIS A 237 -15.90 11.40 -14.85
C HIS A 237 -17.42 11.51 -14.77
N PHE A 238 -17.93 12.36 -13.88
CA PHE A 238 -19.32 12.75 -13.90
C PHE A 238 -19.55 13.73 -15.06
N LEU A 239 -19.88 13.24 -16.25
CA LEU A 239 -20.27 14.12 -17.34
C LEU A 239 -21.50 14.94 -16.93
N GLY A 240 -21.46 16.25 -17.18
CA GLY A 240 -22.64 17.11 -17.06
C GLY A 240 -23.45 17.07 -18.35
N TRP A 241 -24.77 17.03 -18.24
CA TRP A 241 -25.67 17.16 -19.38
C TRP A 241 -25.91 18.63 -19.68
N VAL A 242 -25.70 19.04 -20.92
CA VAL A 242 -25.94 20.43 -21.34
C VAL A 242 -26.98 20.49 -22.45
N GLU A 243 -27.81 21.52 -22.38
CA GLU A 243 -28.65 21.94 -23.49
C GLU A 243 -28.32 23.39 -23.85
N ILE A 244 -27.85 23.62 -25.08
CA ILE A 244 -27.50 24.93 -25.61
C ILE A 244 -28.63 25.38 -26.53
N VAL A 245 -29.36 26.41 -26.09
CA VAL A 245 -30.47 27.01 -26.84
C VAL A 245 -30.07 28.40 -27.30
N SER A 246 -30.58 28.82 -28.45
CA SER A 246 -30.42 30.18 -28.93
C SER A 246 -31.72 30.75 -29.49
N ASN A 247 -31.84 32.08 -29.48
CA ASN A 247 -32.93 32.81 -30.13
C ASN A 247 -32.92 32.63 -31.66
N VAL A 248 -31.77 32.22 -32.24
CA VAL A 248 -31.69 31.87 -33.66
C VAL A 248 -31.65 30.33 -33.79
N PRO A 249 -32.64 29.72 -34.44
CA PRO A 249 -32.67 28.27 -34.61
C PRO A 249 -31.64 27.81 -35.66
N GLY A 250 -31.06 26.63 -35.44
CA GLY A 250 -30.12 26.02 -36.36
C GLY A 250 -28.81 26.80 -36.51
N ALA A 251 -28.38 27.52 -35.48
CA ALA A 251 -27.06 28.13 -35.40
C ALA A 251 -26.01 27.06 -35.07
N ASP A 252 -24.85 27.12 -35.70
CA ASP A 252 -23.78 26.15 -35.52
C ASP A 252 -23.12 26.37 -34.14
N VAL A 253 -22.95 25.29 -33.40
CA VAL A 253 -22.43 25.28 -32.03
C VAL A 253 -21.01 24.70 -32.05
N PHE A 254 -20.11 25.31 -31.29
CA PHE A 254 -18.73 24.86 -31.10
C PHE A 254 -18.41 24.87 -29.60
N ILE A 255 -17.65 23.88 -29.14
CA ILE A 255 -17.25 23.74 -27.73
C ILE A 255 -15.74 23.77 -27.63
N ASP A 256 -15.21 24.69 -26.82
CA ASP A 256 -13.81 24.98 -26.50
C ASP A 256 -12.94 25.44 -27.67
N ARG A 257 -13.13 24.84 -28.85
CA ARG A 257 -12.27 24.97 -30.02
C ARG A 257 -13.10 25.04 -31.30
N LYS A 258 -13.00 26.14 -32.04
CA LYS A 258 -13.71 26.36 -33.32
C LYS A 258 -13.09 25.59 -34.49
N ASP A 259 -11.80 25.30 -34.41
CA ASP A 259 -10.98 24.63 -35.42
C ASP A 259 -11.42 23.18 -35.70
N ASN A 260 -12.10 22.54 -34.74
CA ASN A 260 -12.61 21.18 -34.88
C ASN A 260 -13.92 21.09 -35.69
N GLY A 261 -14.44 22.22 -36.18
CA GLY A 261 -15.75 22.30 -36.83
C GLY A 261 -16.90 22.31 -35.83
N ALA A 262 -18.10 22.56 -36.35
CA ALA A 262 -19.31 22.62 -35.53
C ALA A 262 -19.63 21.22 -34.99
N ILE A 263 -19.84 21.14 -33.66
CA ILE A 263 -20.22 19.90 -32.99
C ILE A 263 -21.71 19.57 -33.16
N GLY A 264 -22.51 20.56 -33.55
CA GLY A 264 -23.95 20.45 -33.75
C GLY A 264 -24.61 21.80 -34.04
N ARG A 265 -25.94 21.85 -33.94
CA ARG A 265 -26.73 23.07 -34.16
C ARG A 265 -27.71 23.31 -33.02
N THR A 266 -28.11 24.56 -32.79
CA THR A 266 -29.10 24.94 -31.78
C THR A 266 -30.52 24.45 -32.15
N PRO A 267 -31.30 23.91 -31.19
CA PRO A 267 -30.87 23.51 -29.85
C PRO A 267 -29.94 22.29 -29.90
N PHE A 268 -28.82 22.36 -29.18
CA PHE A 268 -27.85 21.27 -29.08
C PHE A 268 -27.90 20.64 -27.69
N THR A 269 -27.92 19.31 -27.60
CA THR A 269 -27.78 18.57 -26.34
C THR A 269 -26.58 17.65 -26.36
N GLY A 270 -25.88 17.54 -25.23
CA GLY A 270 -24.70 16.68 -25.14
C GLY A 270 -24.12 16.57 -23.74
N HIS A 271 -23.11 15.71 -23.60
CA HIS A 271 -22.36 15.52 -22.37
C HIS A 271 -21.04 16.29 -22.42
N LEU A 272 -20.76 17.10 -21.41
CA LEU A 272 -19.49 17.81 -21.25
C LEU A 272 -18.79 17.36 -19.98
N LYS A 273 -17.46 17.50 -19.96
CA LYS A 273 -16.68 17.26 -18.74
C LYS A 273 -17.02 18.36 -17.72
N PRO A 274 -16.87 18.08 -16.41
CA PRO A 274 -16.99 19.15 -15.42
C PRO A 274 -15.91 20.22 -15.61
N GLY A 275 -16.29 21.48 -15.34
CA GLY A 275 -15.42 22.65 -15.42
C GLY A 275 -15.89 23.68 -16.45
N LYS A 276 -15.02 24.67 -16.68
CA LYS A 276 -15.31 25.79 -17.57
C LYS A 276 -15.14 25.39 -19.03
N HIS A 277 -16.19 25.61 -19.81
CA HIS A 277 -16.22 25.39 -21.24
C HIS A 277 -16.56 26.67 -21.99
N ALA A 278 -15.89 26.92 -23.11
CA ALA A 278 -16.17 28.07 -23.95
C ALA A 278 -17.10 27.64 -25.09
N ILE A 279 -18.35 28.11 -25.06
CA ILE A 279 -19.33 27.84 -26.11
C ILE A 279 -19.28 28.95 -27.13
N PHE A 280 -19.14 28.59 -28.39
CA PHE A 280 -19.29 29.53 -29.49
C PHE A 280 -20.52 29.17 -30.30
N ILE A 281 -21.31 30.19 -30.67
CA ILE A 281 -22.45 30.02 -31.55
C ILE A 281 -22.28 30.95 -32.75
N GLU A 282 -22.43 30.38 -33.94
CA GLU A 282 -22.29 31.10 -35.21
C GLU A 282 -23.47 30.81 -36.14
N LYS A 283 -23.85 31.81 -36.93
CA LYS A 283 -24.83 31.66 -38.00
C LYS A 283 -24.47 32.63 -39.12
N MET A 284 -24.63 32.20 -40.36
CA MET A 284 -24.40 33.06 -41.53
C MET A 284 -25.21 34.36 -41.43
N GLY A 285 -24.54 35.51 -41.55
CA GLY A 285 -25.15 36.84 -41.46
C GLY A 285 -25.44 37.33 -40.03
N ILE A 286 -24.93 36.65 -39.01
CA ILE A 286 -25.11 36.99 -37.59
C ILE A 286 -23.74 37.07 -36.92
N LYS A 287 -23.57 38.01 -35.99
CA LYS A 287 -22.30 38.19 -35.28
C LYS A 287 -22.03 36.96 -34.39
N PRO A 288 -20.85 36.33 -34.45
CA PRO A 288 -20.53 35.17 -33.63
C PRO A 288 -20.46 35.55 -32.16
N VAL A 289 -21.00 34.71 -31.28
CA VAL A 289 -20.99 34.92 -29.82
C VAL A 289 -20.13 33.85 -29.15
N ARG A 290 -19.39 34.26 -28.12
CA ARG A 290 -18.70 33.36 -27.18
C ARG A 290 -19.34 33.52 -25.81
N GLN A 291 -19.67 32.40 -25.16
CA GLN A 291 -20.12 32.37 -23.78
C GLN A 291 -19.38 31.28 -23.02
N ASP A 292 -18.76 31.64 -21.90
CA ASP A 292 -18.16 30.66 -21.00
C ASP A 292 -19.24 30.13 -20.05
N ILE A 293 -19.35 28.80 -19.94
CA ILE A 293 -20.26 28.10 -19.03
C ILE A 293 -19.44 27.24 -18.06
N ASP A 294 -19.95 27.03 -16.85
CA ASP A 294 -19.31 26.16 -15.85
C ASP A 294 -20.19 24.94 -15.61
N ILE A 295 -19.66 23.76 -15.94
CA ILE A 295 -20.39 22.50 -15.85
C ILE A 295 -20.08 21.83 -14.51
N LEU A 296 -21.09 21.71 -13.67
CA LEU A 296 -20.96 21.00 -12.41
C LEU A 296 -21.08 19.48 -12.63
N PRO A 297 -20.27 18.66 -11.91
CA PRO A 297 -20.33 17.20 -11.97
C PRO A 297 -21.75 16.64 -11.84
N GLY A 298 -22.19 15.85 -12.83
CA GLY A 298 -23.46 15.10 -12.78
C GLY A 298 -24.73 15.96 -12.80
N THR A 299 -24.61 17.23 -13.18
CA THR A 299 -25.76 18.15 -13.30
C THR A 299 -26.29 18.19 -14.72
N ALA A 300 -27.57 18.58 -14.86
CA ALA A 300 -28.18 18.95 -16.12
C ALA A 300 -28.43 20.45 -16.15
N ALA A 301 -27.89 21.16 -17.14
CA ALA A 301 -28.01 22.61 -17.24
C ALA A 301 -28.44 23.03 -18.65
N GLN A 302 -29.39 23.98 -18.71
CA GLN A 302 -29.77 24.64 -19.95
C GLN A 302 -29.13 26.04 -20.00
N HIS A 303 -28.50 26.36 -21.13
CA HIS A 303 -27.88 27.66 -21.37
C HIS A 303 -28.53 28.30 -22.60
N MET A 304 -29.22 29.42 -22.36
CA MET A 304 -29.80 30.25 -23.41
C MET A 304 -28.79 31.32 -23.83
N ILE A 305 -28.36 31.28 -25.09
CA ILE A 305 -27.36 32.19 -25.65
C ILE A 305 -28.03 33.06 -26.73
N LYS A 306 -28.04 34.38 -26.51
CA LYS A 306 -28.64 35.33 -27.45
C LYS A 306 -27.62 35.77 -28.49
N LEU A 307 -28.00 35.71 -29.75
CA LEU A 307 -27.25 36.20 -30.90
C LEU A 307 -27.81 37.55 -31.37
N GLU A 308 -26.91 38.46 -31.74
CA GLU A 308 -27.21 39.78 -32.29
C GLU A 308 -26.94 39.81 -33.80
N ARG A 309 -27.77 40.53 -34.55
CA ARG A 309 -27.56 40.72 -35.99
C ARG A 309 -26.20 41.39 -36.22
N GLY A 310 -25.45 40.89 -37.21
CA GLY A 310 -24.28 41.61 -37.69
C GLY A 310 -24.72 42.87 -38.44
N ASP A 311 -23.94 43.95 -38.29
CA ASP A 311 -24.10 45.19 -39.05
C ASP A 311 -23.90 44.97 -40.56
#